data_AF-A0A4U6PE78-F1
#
_entry.id   AF-A0A4U6PE78-F1
#
_cell.length_a   1.000
_cell.length_b   1.000
_cell.length_c   1.000
_cell.angle_alpha   90.00
_cell.angle_beta   90.00
_cell.angle_gamma   90.00
#
_symmetry.space_group_name_H-M   'P 1'
#
loop_
_entity.id
_entity.type
_entity.pdbx_description
1 polymer ?
#
loop_
_entity_poly.entity_id
_entity_poly.type
_entity_poly.pdbx_seq_one_letter_code
_entity_poly.pdbx_strand_id
1 'polypeptide(L)'
;MSITAKAFFHPARKPTSTDVEDRFFSDLRTRNSTFKRTASDRFHDLDARCLESFELSGATIGQVLDIGISSGATTLALYERLLACGHMPAVVGTDIAIDGRLVKAYPGVRVLTDEAGHPLQYDVLGRVVRPWGRRADYATGMLAVRALANAWLGGRAQRLVQQGGGDVTPVRLISPRLKAASNVQIEKNDIFVDTPAFRHRFDFIRACNILNRGYFDEEALRRAMANIVRYLTGPGAFLLIARSARGCHVGTLFQVSANGRFLDVVDRFCGGSEVEWLMLETPLPEQWAI
;
A
#
# COMPACT_ATOMS: atom_id res chain seq x y z
N MET A 1 -10.68 6.96 20.55
CA MET A 1 -9.48 7.66 21.05
C MET A 1 -8.29 7.31 20.15
N SER A 2 -7.42 8.27 19.87
CA SER A 2 -6.18 8.05 19.10
C SER A 2 -5.18 7.24 19.92
N ILE A 3 -4.49 6.29 19.29
CA ILE A 3 -3.48 5.42 19.93
C ILE A 3 -2.07 5.94 19.60
N THR A 4 -1.18 5.99 20.60
CA THR A 4 0.21 6.40 20.37
C THR A 4 1.00 5.32 19.63
N ALA A 5 2.00 5.72 18.84
CA ALA A 5 2.88 4.78 18.15
C ALA A 5 3.57 3.79 19.10
N LYS A 6 3.97 4.25 20.30
CA LYS A 6 4.55 3.35 21.32
C LYS A 6 3.57 2.25 21.71
N ALA A 7 2.33 2.61 22.04
CA ALA A 7 1.31 1.63 22.45
C ALA A 7 0.92 0.68 21.31
N PHE A 8 0.94 1.18 20.07
CA PHE A 8 0.65 0.38 18.87
C PHE A 8 1.74 -0.65 18.56
N PHE A 9 3.01 -0.24 18.56
CA PHE A 9 4.13 -1.14 18.22
C PHE A 9 4.61 -2.01 19.39
N HIS A 10 4.31 -1.62 20.63
CA HIS A 10 4.62 -2.40 21.83
C HIS A 10 3.35 -2.64 22.67
N PRO A 11 2.41 -3.46 22.17
CA PRO A 11 1.19 -3.75 22.90
C PRO A 11 1.53 -4.56 24.15
N ALA A 12 1.24 -3.99 25.32
CA ALA A 12 1.60 -4.62 26.59
C ALA A 12 0.83 -5.91 26.90
N ARG A 13 -0.21 -6.30 26.12
CA ARG A 13 -1.05 -7.48 26.46
C ARG A 13 -2.09 -8.00 25.46
N LYS A 14 -2.43 -7.33 24.34
CA LYS A 14 -3.46 -7.84 23.39
C LYS A 14 -3.10 -7.58 21.92
N PRO A 15 -3.46 -8.51 21.00
CA PRO A 15 -3.43 -8.25 19.57
C PRO A 15 -4.25 -7.01 19.24
N THR A 16 -3.75 -6.17 18.35
CA THR A 16 -4.44 -4.97 17.90
C THR A 16 -5.68 -5.38 17.10
N SER A 17 -6.86 -4.88 17.46
CA SER A 17 -8.08 -5.15 16.67
C SER A 17 -8.04 -4.38 15.34
N THR A 18 -8.78 -4.87 14.34
CA THR A 18 -8.93 -4.24 13.02
C THR A 18 -9.25 -2.75 13.12
N ASP A 19 -10.22 -2.38 13.96
CA ASP A 19 -10.61 -0.98 14.18
C ASP A 19 -9.48 -0.10 14.73
N VAL A 20 -8.59 -0.67 15.54
CA VAL A 20 -7.46 0.08 16.12
C VAL A 20 -6.36 0.25 15.08
N GLU A 21 -6.08 -0.78 14.26
CA GLU A 21 -5.15 -0.68 13.13
C GLU A 21 -5.63 0.33 12.09
N ASP A 22 -6.90 0.23 11.68
CA ASP A 22 -7.51 1.11 10.69
C ASP A 22 -7.44 2.58 11.12
N ARG A 23 -7.74 2.85 12.40
CA ARG A 23 -7.63 4.20 12.98
C ARG A 23 -6.19 4.68 13.04
N PHE A 24 -5.26 3.84 13.46
CA PHE A 24 -3.85 4.21 13.59
C PHE A 24 -3.26 4.62 12.24
N PHE A 25 -3.38 3.76 11.22
CA PHE A 25 -2.80 4.03 9.91
C PHE A 25 -3.52 5.16 9.17
N SER A 26 -4.85 5.28 9.31
CA SER A 26 -5.61 6.36 8.66
C SER A 26 -5.22 7.76 9.16
N ASP A 27 -4.63 7.87 10.34
CA ASP A 27 -4.12 9.13 10.89
C ASP A 27 -2.70 9.48 10.42
N LEU A 28 -1.97 8.55 9.79
CA LEU A 28 -0.61 8.77 9.29
C LEU A 28 -0.65 9.40 7.89
N ARG A 29 0.03 10.55 7.76
CA ARG A 29 0.23 11.23 6.48
C ARG A 29 1.70 11.16 6.12
N THR A 30 1.99 10.64 4.93
CA THR A 30 3.33 10.50 4.38
C THR A 30 3.83 11.84 3.82
N ARG A 31 5.13 11.90 3.49
CA ARG A 31 5.80 13.10 2.98
C ARG A 31 5.17 13.65 1.69
N ASN A 32 4.73 12.77 0.80
CA ASN A 32 4.00 13.12 -0.42
C ASN A 32 2.54 13.54 -0.16
N SER A 33 2.19 13.86 1.09
CA SER A 33 0.87 14.35 1.50
C SER A 33 -0.27 13.35 1.34
N THR A 34 0.01 12.08 1.06
CA THR A 34 -1.00 11.02 1.02
C THR A 34 -1.22 10.41 2.41
N PHE A 35 -2.38 9.80 2.62
CA PHE A 35 -2.69 9.14 3.88
C PHE A 35 -2.51 7.63 3.74
N LYS A 36 -2.02 6.95 4.78
CA LYS A 36 -2.12 5.48 4.89
C LYS A 36 -3.56 5.06 5.27
N ARG A 37 -4.56 5.60 4.55
CA ARG A 37 -5.98 5.30 4.80
C ARG A 37 -6.21 3.81 4.71
N THR A 38 -6.65 3.25 5.82
CA THR A 38 -6.89 1.83 5.97
C THR A 38 -8.33 1.69 6.41
N ALA A 39 -9.18 1.25 5.50
CA ALA A 39 -10.43 0.60 5.83
C ALA A 39 -10.21 -0.83 5.32
N SER A 40 -10.09 -1.77 6.25
CA SER A 40 -9.58 -3.11 5.98
C SER A 40 -10.33 -3.84 4.86
N ASP A 41 -11.60 -3.52 4.64
CA ASP A 41 -12.45 -4.15 3.63
C ASP A 41 -12.88 -3.20 2.50
N ARG A 42 -12.14 -2.11 2.26
CA ARG A 42 -12.59 -1.10 1.28
C ARG A 42 -12.68 -1.63 -0.15
N PHE A 43 -11.91 -2.67 -0.52
CA PHE A 43 -11.94 -3.26 -1.86
C PHE A 43 -12.90 -4.44 -1.97
N HIS A 44 -13.85 -4.58 -1.04
CA HIS A 44 -14.78 -5.70 -1.00
C HIS A 44 -15.37 -6.06 -2.37
N ASP A 45 -15.99 -5.07 -3.03
CA ASP A 45 -16.69 -5.31 -4.29
C ASP A 45 -15.74 -5.51 -5.46
N LEU A 46 -14.54 -4.91 -5.40
CA LEU A 46 -13.52 -5.04 -6.42
C LEU A 46 -12.94 -6.46 -6.42
N ASP A 47 -12.57 -6.94 -5.23
CA ASP A 47 -12.00 -8.27 -5.04
C ASP A 47 -13.05 -9.36 -5.36
N ALA A 48 -14.32 -9.14 -5.01
CA ALA A 48 -15.42 -10.07 -5.31
C ALA A 48 -15.60 -10.32 -6.83
N ARG A 49 -15.64 -9.26 -7.65
CA ARG A 49 -15.80 -9.43 -9.11
C ARG A 49 -14.54 -10.01 -9.77
N CYS A 50 -13.36 -9.79 -9.19
CA CYS A 50 -12.15 -10.48 -9.64
C CYS A 50 -12.29 -11.99 -9.42
N LEU A 51 -12.75 -12.41 -8.24
CA LEU A 51 -12.99 -13.83 -7.93
C LEU A 51 -14.04 -14.44 -8.87
N GLU A 52 -15.14 -13.75 -9.16
CA GLU A 52 -16.12 -14.18 -10.17
C GLU A 52 -15.47 -14.40 -11.53
N SER A 53 -14.57 -13.49 -11.94
CA SER A 53 -13.84 -13.61 -13.21
C SER A 53 -12.85 -14.79 -13.21
N PHE A 54 -12.22 -15.08 -12.07
CA PHE A 54 -11.34 -16.24 -11.92
C PHE A 54 -12.13 -17.55 -12.02
N GLU A 55 -13.29 -17.61 -11.39
CA GLU A 55 -14.19 -18.78 -11.45
C GLU A 55 -14.71 -19.03 -12.87
N LEU A 56 -15.20 -17.98 -13.55
CA LEU A 56 -15.71 -18.08 -14.92
C LEU A 56 -14.65 -18.54 -15.93
N SER A 57 -13.38 -18.20 -15.69
CA SER A 57 -12.25 -18.63 -16.53
C SER A 57 -11.65 -19.97 -16.10
N GLY A 58 -12.10 -20.57 -14.99
CA GLY A 58 -11.50 -21.77 -14.41
C GLY A 58 -10.07 -21.54 -13.89
N ALA A 59 -9.68 -20.29 -13.64
CA ALA A 59 -8.34 -19.94 -13.21
C ALA A 59 -8.09 -20.33 -11.75
N THR A 60 -6.90 -20.86 -11.48
CA THR A 60 -6.42 -21.12 -10.11
C THR A 60 -5.33 -20.10 -9.77
N ILE A 61 -5.57 -19.27 -8.76
CA ILE A 61 -4.62 -18.24 -8.35
C ILE A 61 -3.67 -18.79 -7.28
N GLY A 62 -2.42 -19.03 -7.64
CA GLY A 62 -1.38 -19.57 -6.75
C GLY A 62 -0.33 -18.54 -6.33
N GLN A 63 0.00 -17.59 -7.20
CA GLN A 63 0.99 -16.53 -6.94
C GLN A 63 0.36 -15.15 -7.15
N VAL A 64 0.41 -14.30 -6.13
CA VAL A 64 -0.20 -12.96 -6.17
C VAL A 64 0.83 -11.89 -5.86
N LEU A 65 0.84 -10.81 -6.63
CA LEU A 65 1.57 -9.59 -6.32
C LEU A 65 0.57 -8.45 -6.04
N ASP A 66 0.65 -7.84 -4.86
CA ASP A 66 -0.13 -6.66 -4.52
C ASP A 66 0.82 -5.47 -4.39
N ILE A 67 0.65 -4.46 -5.25
CA ILE A 67 1.57 -3.34 -5.41
C ILE A 67 1.01 -2.10 -4.72
N GLY A 68 1.81 -1.47 -3.87
CA GLY A 68 1.43 -0.27 -3.13
C GLY A 68 0.54 -0.61 -1.92
N ILE A 69 0.93 -1.62 -1.14
CA ILE A 69 0.09 -2.16 -0.06
C ILE A 69 -0.11 -1.20 1.11
N SER A 70 0.70 -0.16 1.22
CA SER A 70 0.69 0.84 2.29
C SER A 70 0.84 0.26 3.69
N SER A 71 -0.28 -0.04 4.38
CA SER A 71 -0.32 -0.73 5.67
C SER A 71 -0.59 -2.23 5.53
N GLY A 72 -1.07 -2.67 4.37
CA GLY A 72 -1.30 -4.08 4.06
C GLY A 72 -2.66 -4.65 4.44
N ALA A 73 -3.58 -3.86 4.99
CA ALA A 73 -4.87 -4.40 5.43
C ALA A 73 -5.74 -4.91 4.27
N THR A 74 -5.75 -4.20 3.13
CA THR A 74 -6.47 -4.66 1.93
C THR A 74 -5.79 -5.87 1.29
N THR A 75 -4.47 -6.01 1.45
CA THR A 75 -3.72 -7.21 1.03
C THR A 75 -4.13 -8.41 1.87
N LEU A 76 -4.28 -8.22 3.19
CA LEU A 76 -4.78 -9.26 4.09
C LEU A 76 -6.21 -9.67 3.72
N ALA A 77 -7.10 -8.72 3.45
CA ALA A 77 -8.46 -9.01 3.03
C ALA A 77 -8.50 -9.81 1.71
N LEU A 78 -7.69 -9.42 0.72
CA LEU A 78 -7.55 -10.18 -0.53
C LEU A 78 -7.08 -11.61 -0.28
N TYR A 79 -6.04 -11.78 0.55
CA TYR A 79 -5.51 -13.08 0.93
C TYR A 79 -6.57 -13.98 1.59
N GLU A 80 -7.30 -13.45 2.58
CA GLU A 80 -8.36 -14.17 3.30
C GLU A 80 -9.50 -14.57 2.35
N ARG A 81 -9.85 -13.73 1.38
CA ARG A 81 -10.89 -14.01 0.37
C ARG A 81 -10.49 -15.10 -0.62
N LEU A 82 -9.28 -15.00 -1.17
CA LEU A 82 -8.75 -16.02 -2.08
C LEU A 82 -8.74 -17.39 -1.40
N LEU A 83 -8.29 -17.45 -0.14
CA LEU A 83 -8.36 -18.67 0.67
C LEU A 83 -9.80 -19.18 0.86
N ALA A 84 -10.74 -18.28 1.17
CA ALA A 84 -12.15 -18.65 1.37
C ALA A 84 -12.80 -19.21 0.09
N CYS A 85 -12.34 -18.79 -1.09
CA CYS A 85 -12.76 -19.32 -2.39
C CYS A 85 -11.99 -20.58 -2.82
N GLY A 86 -11.16 -21.16 -1.95
CA GLY A 86 -10.44 -22.41 -2.22
C GLY A 86 -9.13 -22.25 -3.00
N HIS A 87 -8.68 -21.01 -3.26
CA HIS A 87 -7.34 -20.78 -3.77
C HIS A 87 -6.31 -20.95 -2.64
N MET A 88 -5.05 -21.22 -2.99
CA MET A 88 -3.94 -21.33 -2.05
C MET A 88 -2.86 -20.28 -2.38
N PRO A 89 -3.16 -18.99 -2.26
CA PRO A 89 -2.29 -17.93 -2.76
C PRO A 89 -1.03 -17.78 -1.89
N ALA A 90 0.13 -17.71 -2.53
CA ALA A 90 1.32 -17.08 -1.98
C ALA A 90 1.34 -15.61 -2.41
N VAL A 91 1.18 -14.71 -1.45
CA VAL A 91 1.04 -13.27 -1.71
C VAL A 91 2.36 -12.56 -1.44
N VAL A 92 2.84 -11.78 -2.39
CA VAL A 92 3.89 -10.79 -2.19
C VAL A 92 3.25 -9.41 -2.20
N GLY A 93 3.27 -8.74 -1.05
CA GLY A 93 2.83 -7.36 -0.92
C GLY A 93 4.00 -6.40 -0.96
N THR A 94 3.97 -5.40 -1.83
CA THR A 94 5.07 -4.45 -2.01
C THR A 94 4.69 -3.01 -1.74
N ASP A 95 5.63 -2.25 -1.19
CA ASP A 95 5.50 -0.78 -1.03
C ASP A 95 6.89 -0.14 -0.90
N ILE A 96 7.02 1.13 -1.27
CA ILE A 96 8.26 1.89 -1.07
C ILE A 96 8.42 2.36 0.38
N ALA A 97 7.31 2.58 1.09
CA ALA A 97 7.22 3.20 2.41
C ALA A 97 6.86 2.18 3.53
N ILE A 98 7.70 1.16 3.67
CA ILE A 98 7.55 0.08 4.66
C ILE A 98 8.23 0.42 5.99
N ASP A 99 9.39 1.07 5.93
CA ASP A 99 10.23 1.30 7.10
C ASP A 99 9.98 2.66 7.73
N GLY A 100 9.99 2.67 9.06
CA GLY A 100 9.87 3.86 9.88
C GLY A 100 10.74 3.77 11.12
N ARG A 101 10.75 4.84 11.90
CA ARG A 101 11.55 4.93 13.14
C ARG A 101 10.73 5.53 14.25
N LEU A 102 10.85 5.00 15.45
CA LEU A 102 10.32 5.59 16.67
C LEU A 102 11.48 6.29 17.39
N VAL A 103 11.48 7.62 17.37
CA VAL A 103 12.56 8.46 17.89
C VAL A 103 12.16 9.06 19.22
N LYS A 104 12.95 8.83 20.27
CA LYS A 104 12.78 9.55 21.54
C LYS A 104 13.46 10.91 21.47
N ALA A 105 12.70 11.94 21.09
CA ALA A 105 13.23 13.30 20.96
C ALA A 105 13.58 13.91 22.33
N TYR A 106 12.75 13.69 23.35
CA TYR A 106 12.94 14.19 24.72
C TYR A 106 12.34 13.20 25.74
N PRO A 107 12.65 13.32 27.05
CA PRO A 107 11.90 12.61 28.09
C PRO A 107 10.39 12.86 27.94
N GLY A 108 9.61 11.78 27.82
CA GLY A 108 8.16 11.87 27.62
C GLY A 108 7.71 12.26 26.20
N VAL A 109 8.61 12.49 25.25
CA VAL A 109 8.26 12.85 23.86
C VAL A 109 8.87 11.87 22.87
N ARG A 110 8.02 11.23 22.07
CA ARG A 110 8.41 10.35 20.97
C ARG A 110 7.85 10.85 19.65
N VAL A 111 8.57 10.56 18.58
CA VAL A 111 8.19 10.92 17.22
C VAL A 111 8.26 9.66 16.37
N LEU A 112 7.13 9.26 15.78
CA LEU A 112 7.13 8.28 14.71
C LEU A 112 7.51 9.00 13.42
N THR A 113 8.54 8.52 12.74
CA THR A 113 9.00 9.07 11.46
C THR A 113 8.99 8.02 10.36
N ASP A 114 9.02 8.49 9.11
CA ASP A 114 9.48 7.65 8.00
C ASP A 114 10.99 7.36 8.11
N GLU A 115 11.51 6.54 7.21
CA GLU A 115 12.93 6.15 7.16
C GLU A 115 13.88 7.35 7.06
N ALA A 116 13.48 8.42 6.38
CA ALA A 116 14.28 9.62 6.20
C ALA A 116 14.03 10.70 7.28
N GLY A 117 13.31 10.35 8.35
CA GLY A 117 13.13 11.21 9.53
C GLY A 117 11.97 12.20 9.44
N HIS A 118 11.10 12.11 8.43
CA HIS A 118 9.91 12.95 8.35
C HIS A 118 8.87 12.52 9.37
N PRO A 119 8.32 13.43 10.19
CA PRO A 119 7.39 13.08 11.26
C PRO A 119 6.03 12.64 10.71
N LEU A 120 5.59 11.45 11.12
CA LEU A 120 4.27 10.87 10.82
C LEU A 120 3.29 11.06 11.98
N GLN A 121 3.78 11.06 13.23
CA GLN A 121 2.99 11.25 14.45
C GLN A 121 3.87 11.66 15.62
N TYR A 122 3.39 12.57 16.48
CA TYR A 122 4.01 12.90 17.76
C TYR A 122 3.26 12.25 18.92
N ASP A 123 4.00 11.71 19.89
CA ASP A 123 3.52 11.25 21.19
C ASP A 123 4.13 12.16 22.26
N VAL A 124 3.31 13.03 22.84
CA VAL A 124 3.71 13.99 23.88
C VAL A 124 3.00 13.59 25.17
N LEU A 125 3.75 13.04 26.12
CA LEU A 125 3.26 12.59 27.43
C LEU A 125 2.05 11.62 27.31
N GLY A 126 2.06 10.73 26.30
CA GLY A 126 0.97 9.78 26.07
C GLY A 126 -0.19 10.33 25.25
N ARG A 127 -0.10 11.57 24.76
CA ARG A 127 -1.10 12.20 23.89
C ARG A 127 -0.60 12.30 22.46
N VAL A 128 -1.47 11.95 21.52
CA VAL A 128 -1.17 12.04 20.09
C VAL A 128 -1.32 13.47 19.60
N VAL A 129 -0.27 14.00 18.96
CA VAL A 129 -0.32 15.25 18.20
C VAL A 129 0.00 14.94 16.74
N ARG A 130 -0.87 15.40 15.83
CA ARG A 130 -0.71 15.15 14.38
C ARG A 130 0.19 16.22 13.74
N PRO A 131 1.10 15.84 12.84
CA PRO A 131 2.00 16.80 12.17
C PRO A 131 1.31 17.60 11.05
N TRP A 132 0.10 17.24 10.66
CA TRP A 132 -0.67 17.83 9.56
C TRP A 132 -1.95 18.53 10.04
N GLY A 133 -2.45 19.46 9.24
CA GLY A 133 -3.59 20.31 9.60
C GLY A 133 -4.97 19.84 9.13
N ARG A 134 -5.99 20.13 9.94
CA ARG A 134 -7.42 20.05 9.59
C ARG A 134 -8.04 21.45 9.55
N ARG A 135 -9.15 21.62 8.80
CA ARG A 135 -9.91 22.88 8.77
C ARG A 135 -10.42 23.30 10.16
N ALA A 136 -10.66 22.34 11.05
CA ALA A 136 -11.02 22.60 12.44
C ALA A 136 -9.88 23.21 13.29
N ASP A 137 -8.62 23.10 12.85
CA ASP A 137 -7.47 23.60 13.61
C ASP A 137 -7.38 25.13 13.62
N TYR A 138 -8.05 25.79 12.66
CA TYR A 138 -8.20 27.25 12.63
C TYR A 138 -9.04 27.75 13.80
N ALA A 139 -10.03 26.96 14.24
CA ALA A 139 -10.91 27.34 15.34
C ALA A 139 -10.31 27.02 16.73
N THR A 140 -9.35 26.09 16.81
CA THR A 140 -8.81 25.60 18.09
C THR A 140 -7.42 26.15 18.44
N GLY A 141 -6.81 26.98 17.58
CA GLY A 141 -5.45 27.50 17.77
C GLY A 141 -4.35 26.46 17.58
N MET A 142 -4.69 25.24 17.14
CA MET A 142 -3.74 24.13 16.99
C MET A 142 -2.73 24.33 15.86
N LEU A 143 -2.94 25.31 14.98
CA LEU A 143 -1.99 25.74 13.94
C LEU A 143 -0.63 26.15 14.52
N ALA A 144 -0.61 26.98 15.57
CA ALA A 144 0.62 27.51 16.14
C ALA A 144 1.41 26.41 16.86
N VAL A 145 0.72 25.60 17.68
CA VAL A 145 1.33 24.46 18.38
C VAL A 145 1.88 23.43 17.38
N ARG A 146 1.18 23.19 16.26
CA ARG A 146 1.68 22.30 15.19
C ARG A 146 2.93 22.87 14.51
N ALA A 147 2.95 24.17 14.19
CA ALA A 147 4.09 24.82 13.58
C ALA A 147 5.33 24.70 14.50
N LEU A 148 5.16 24.95 15.80
CA LEU A 148 6.21 24.77 16.80
C LEU A 148 6.64 23.30 16.94
N ALA A 149 5.70 22.36 16.99
CA ALA A 149 6.01 20.93 17.05
C ALA A 149 6.83 20.46 15.82
N ASN A 150 6.45 20.88 14.61
CA ASN A 150 7.18 20.55 13.39
C ASN A 150 8.58 21.17 13.36
N ALA A 151 8.72 22.44 13.76
CA ALA A 151 10.01 23.12 13.78
C ALA A 151 10.97 22.50 14.83
N TRP A 152 10.48 22.24 16.03
CA TRP A 152 11.33 21.80 17.15
C TRP A 152 11.44 20.27 17.25
N LEU A 153 10.31 19.57 17.36
CA LEU A 153 10.30 18.11 17.50
C LEU A 153 10.65 17.42 16.19
N GLY A 154 10.08 17.87 15.08
CA GLY A 154 10.39 17.36 13.74
C GLY A 154 11.85 17.57 13.37
N GLY A 155 12.35 18.81 13.48
CA GLY A 155 13.74 19.15 13.18
C GLY A 155 14.77 18.43 14.07
N ARG A 156 14.43 18.11 15.32
CA ARG A 156 15.28 17.29 16.19
C ARG A 156 15.22 15.81 15.85
N ALA A 157 14.02 15.26 15.61
CA ALA A 157 13.87 13.86 15.24
C ALA A 157 14.62 13.54 13.95
N GLN A 158 14.55 14.42 12.96
CA GLN A 158 15.30 14.29 11.70
C GLN A 158 16.82 14.29 11.94
N ARG A 159 17.33 15.19 12.79
CA ARG A 159 18.75 15.22 13.16
C ARG A 159 19.21 13.93 13.85
N LEU A 160 18.44 13.41 14.81
CA LEU A 160 18.76 12.16 15.51
C LEU A 160 18.78 10.96 14.56
N VAL A 161 17.83 10.91 13.63
CA VAL A 161 17.76 9.89 12.57
C VAL A 161 18.99 9.95 11.66
N GLN A 162 19.44 11.15 11.27
CA GLN A 162 20.60 11.33 10.39
C GLN A 162 21.93 11.07 11.08
N GLN A 163 22.04 11.44 12.36
CA GLN A 163 23.28 11.27 13.14
C GLN A 163 23.50 9.82 13.60
N GLY A 164 22.51 8.94 13.45
CA GLY A 164 22.56 7.57 13.98
C GLY A 164 22.68 7.53 15.52
N GLY A 165 22.43 8.65 16.19
CA GLY A 165 22.62 8.83 17.62
C GLY A 165 21.29 8.99 18.35
N GLY A 166 21.20 8.43 19.56
CA GLY A 166 20.02 8.51 20.42
C GLY A 166 19.17 7.23 20.42
N ASP A 167 18.12 7.25 21.23
CA ASP A 167 17.17 6.14 21.41
C ASP A 167 16.18 6.11 20.23
N VAL A 168 16.62 5.48 19.13
CA VAL A 168 15.90 5.30 17.86
C VAL A 168 15.60 3.83 17.67
N THR A 169 14.32 3.47 17.68
CA THR A 169 13.87 2.07 17.46
C THR A 169 13.32 1.91 16.05
N PRO A 170 13.81 0.97 15.22
CA PRO A 170 13.23 0.68 13.92
C PRO A 170 11.83 0.08 14.07
N VAL A 171 10.89 0.50 13.23
CA VAL A 171 9.52 -0.04 13.17
C VAL A 171 9.10 -0.26 11.73
N ARG A 172 8.31 -1.31 11.46
CA ARG A 172 7.70 -1.50 10.14
C ARG A 172 6.27 -0.96 10.15
N LEU A 173 5.97 -0.05 9.24
CA LEU A 173 4.68 0.63 9.05
C LEU A 173 3.66 -0.26 8.33
N ILE A 174 3.54 -1.50 8.79
CA ILE A 174 2.69 -2.56 8.24
C ILE A 174 1.84 -3.15 9.37
N SER A 175 0.60 -3.52 9.05
CA SER A 175 -0.33 -4.22 9.92
C SER A 175 0.34 -5.43 10.58
N PRO A 176 0.32 -5.52 11.93
CA PRO A 176 0.70 -6.73 12.65
C PRO A 176 -0.03 -7.98 12.17
N ARG A 177 -1.32 -7.88 11.82
CA ARG A 177 -2.09 -9.02 11.27
C ARG A 177 -1.54 -9.51 9.94
N LEU A 178 -1.19 -8.60 9.01
CA LEU A 178 -0.58 -9.02 7.74
C LEU A 178 0.75 -9.74 7.97
N LYS A 179 1.59 -9.26 8.92
CA LYS A 179 2.86 -9.93 9.26
C LYS A 179 2.68 -11.32 9.86
N ALA A 180 1.54 -11.59 10.48
CA ALA A 180 1.23 -12.87 11.10
C ALA A 180 0.61 -13.88 10.11
N ALA A 181 0.23 -13.45 8.91
CA ALA A 181 -0.31 -14.33 7.89
C ALA A 181 0.79 -15.28 7.35
N SER A 182 0.49 -16.57 7.26
CA SER A 182 1.48 -17.62 7.02
C SER A 182 2.06 -17.62 5.61
N ASN A 183 1.29 -17.19 4.60
CA ASN A 183 1.70 -17.22 3.19
C ASN A 183 1.69 -15.82 2.55
N VAL A 184 2.08 -14.81 3.34
CA VAL A 184 2.22 -13.44 2.85
C VAL A 184 3.61 -12.91 3.14
N GLN A 185 4.30 -12.50 2.09
CA GLN A 185 5.62 -11.87 2.13
C GLN A 185 5.47 -10.37 1.88
N ILE A 186 6.27 -9.57 2.58
CA ILE A 186 6.23 -8.11 2.47
C ILE A 186 7.61 -7.60 2.10
N GLU A 187 7.72 -7.01 0.91
CA GLU A 187 8.98 -6.57 0.33
C GLU A 187 8.99 -5.08 0.00
N LYS A 188 10.12 -4.42 0.28
CA LYS A 188 10.32 -3.04 -0.15
C LYS A 188 10.65 -3.06 -1.64
N ASN A 189 9.82 -2.42 -2.45
CA ASN A 189 9.97 -2.44 -3.89
C ASN A 189 9.62 -1.08 -4.48
N ASP A 190 10.41 -0.67 -5.47
CA ASP A 190 10.09 0.47 -6.33
C ASP A 190 9.55 -0.08 -7.66
N ILE A 191 8.30 0.26 -7.96
CA ILE A 191 7.58 -0.17 -9.17
C ILE A 191 8.29 0.25 -10.47
N PHE A 192 9.11 1.30 -10.43
CA PHE A 192 9.87 1.78 -11.58
C PHE A 192 11.15 0.98 -11.83
N VAL A 193 11.55 0.13 -10.89
CA VAL A 193 12.75 -0.71 -10.97
C VAL A 193 12.36 -2.14 -11.26
N ASP A 194 12.88 -2.69 -12.36
CA ASP A 194 12.70 -4.11 -12.67
C ASP A 194 13.29 -4.99 -11.56
N THR A 195 12.52 -5.96 -11.12
CA THR A 195 12.84 -6.88 -10.05
C THR A 195 12.97 -8.28 -10.63
N PRO A 196 14.20 -8.77 -10.90
CA PRO A 196 14.41 -10.04 -11.60
C PRO A 196 13.71 -11.24 -10.95
N ALA A 197 13.61 -11.26 -9.62
CA ALA A 197 12.93 -12.32 -8.85
C ALA A 197 11.40 -12.36 -9.03
N PHE A 198 10.81 -11.32 -9.63
CA PHE A 198 9.36 -11.21 -9.87
C PHE A 198 8.97 -11.60 -11.28
N ARG A 199 9.94 -11.71 -12.21
CA ARG A 199 9.66 -12.01 -13.61
C ARG A 199 8.98 -13.39 -13.75
N HIS A 200 7.92 -13.45 -14.54
CA HIS A 200 7.18 -14.67 -14.86
C HIS A 200 6.66 -15.45 -13.65
N ARG A 201 6.21 -14.74 -12.60
CA ARG A 201 5.89 -15.37 -11.32
C ARG A 201 4.42 -15.30 -10.94
N PHE A 202 3.69 -14.24 -11.28
CA PHE A 202 2.40 -13.98 -10.67
C PHE A 202 1.23 -14.28 -11.61
N ASP A 203 0.28 -15.08 -11.11
CA ASP A 203 -0.98 -15.40 -11.80
C ASP A 203 -1.96 -14.23 -11.70
N PHE A 204 -1.83 -13.44 -10.63
CA PHE A 204 -2.62 -12.24 -10.41
C PHE A 204 -1.76 -11.11 -9.86
N ILE A 205 -1.81 -9.96 -10.50
CA ILE A 205 -1.21 -8.72 -10.01
C ILE A 205 -2.31 -7.71 -9.71
N ARG A 206 -2.29 -7.11 -8.53
CA ARG A 206 -3.16 -6.00 -8.13
C ARG A 206 -2.35 -4.73 -7.92
N ALA A 207 -2.77 -3.64 -8.56
CA ALA A 207 -2.18 -2.32 -8.41
C ALA A 207 -3.27 -1.28 -8.12
N CYS A 208 -3.59 -1.09 -6.84
CA CYS A 208 -4.68 -0.21 -6.40
C CYS A 208 -4.18 1.12 -5.81
N ASN A 209 -4.59 2.25 -6.39
CA ASN A 209 -4.20 3.63 -6.02
C ASN A 209 -2.73 3.99 -6.23
N ILE A 210 -2.04 3.27 -7.11
CA ILE A 210 -0.65 3.57 -7.45
C ILE A 210 -0.53 4.06 -8.89
N LEU A 211 -0.99 3.29 -9.88
CA LEU A 211 -0.94 3.66 -11.29
C LEU A 211 -2.06 4.63 -11.68
N ASN A 212 -1.82 5.93 -11.51
CA ASN A 212 -2.76 6.98 -11.92
C ASN A 212 -2.03 8.25 -12.36
N ARG A 213 -2.66 9.02 -13.25
CA ARG A 213 -2.09 10.25 -13.83
C ARG A 213 -1.96 11.40 -12.84
N GLY A 214 -2.62 11.29 -11.69
CA GLY A 214 -2.45 12.22 -10.58
C GLY A 214 -1.12 12.07 -9.85
N TYR A 215 -0.48 10.89 -9.93
CA TYR A 215 0.79 10.59 -9.25
C TYR A 215 1.98 10.59 -10.20
N PHE A 216 1.78 10.13 -11.42
CA PHE A 216 2.85 9.88 -12.37
C PHE A 216 2.51 10.44 -13.75
N ASP A 217 3.53 10.93 -14.45
CA ASP A 217 3.42 11.23 -15.86
C ASP A 217 3.34 9.96 -16.71
N GLU A 218 3.07 10.13 -18.00
CA GLU A 218 2.88 9.01 -18.92
C GLU A 218 4.14 8.14 -19.07
N GLU A 219 5.33 8.74 -19.10
CA GLU A 219 6.58 8.01 -19.26
C GLU A 219 6.84 7.10 -18.05
N ALA A 220 6.64 7.61 -16.84
CA ALA A 220 6.72 6.84 -15.61
C ALA A 220 5.67 5.72 -15.58
N LEU A 221 4.43 6.00 -16.00
CA LEU A 221 3.38 4.97 -16.09
C LEU A 221 3.76 3.84 -17.05
N ARG A 222 4.23 4.18 -18.27
CA ARG A 222 4.67 3.17 -19.25
C ARG A 222 5.82 2.32 -18.71
N ARG A 223 6.77 2.93 -18.01
CA ARG A 223 7.89 2.22 -17.35
C ARG A 223 7.41 1.23 -16.29
N ALA A 224 6.51 1.67 -15.41
CA ALA A 224 5.92 0.81 -14.39
C ALA A 224 5.12 -0.35 -15.00
N MET A 225 4.31 -0.07 -16.02
CA MET A 225 3.51 -1.08 -16.74
C MET A 225 4.40 -2.12 -17.43
N ALA A 226 5.49 -1.70 -18.07
CA ALA A 226 6.45 -2.61 -18.68
C ALA A 226 7.07 -3.57 -17.65
N ASN A 227 7.38 -3.10 -16.45
CA ASN A 227 7.85 -3.97 -15.36
C ASN A 227 6.74 -4.95 -14.91
N ILE A 228 5.53 -4.43 -14.64
CA ILE A 228 4.39 -5.24 -14.17
C ILE A 228 4.06 -6.37 -15.13
N VAL A 229 3.99 -6.07 -16.42
CA VAL A 229 3.70 -7.07 -17.44
C VAL A 229 4.72 -8.20 -17.39
N ARG A 230 6.01 -7.90 -17.25
CA ARG A 230 7.07 -8.93 -17.16
C ARG A 230 6.94 -9.82 -15.93
N TYR A 231 6.21 -9.38 -14.90
CA TYR A 231 6.02 -10.16 -13.67
C TYR A 231 4.89 -11.17 -13.77
N LEU A 232 3.96 -11.02 -14.72
CA LEU A 232 2.88 -11.99 -14.96
C LEU A 232 3.44 -13.31 -15.47
N THR A 233 2.79 -14.43 -15.11
CA THR A 233 3.20 -15.78 -15.56
C THR A 233 3.05 -15.98 -17.07
N GLY A 234 2.11 -15.29 -17.72
CA GLY A 234 1.89 -15.33 -19.16
C GLY A 234 0.40 -15.46 -19.51
N PRO A 235 0.05 -16.14 -20.63
CA PRO A 235 -1.35 -16.36 -21.04
C PRO A 235 -2.24 -16.83 -19.90
N GLY A 236 -3.42 -16.21 -19.77
CA GLY A 236 -4.38 -16.49 -18.72
C GLY A 236 -4.15 -15.74 -17.38
N ALA A 237 -2.98 -15.12 -17.17
CA ALA A 237 -2.71 -14.34 -15.97
C ALA A 237 -3.50 -13.03 -15.93
N PHE A 238 -3.85 -12.58 -14.72
CA PHE A 238 -4.71 -11.42 -14.48
C PHE A 238 -3.95 -10.21 -13.94
N LEU A 239 -4.39 -9.02 -14.35
CA LEU A 239 -3.89 -7.75 -13.84
C LEU A 239 -5.05 -6.82 -13.51
N LEU A 240 -5.14 -6.36 -12.25
CA LEU A 240 -6.10 -5.36 -11.81
C LEU A 240 -5.40 -4.02 -11.59
N ILE A 241 -5.85 -3.00 -12.32
CA ILE A 241 -5.46 -1.60 -12.09
C ILE A 241 -6.69 -0.82 -11.64
N ALA A 242 -6.67 -0.28 -10.43
CA ALA A 242 -7.82 0.46 -9.89
C ALA A 242 -7.41 1.65 -9.03
N ARG A 243 -8.33 2.58 -8.83
CA ARG A 243 -8.23 3.68 -7.86
C ARG A 243 -9.57 3.97 -7.20
N SER A 244 -9.53 4.45 -5.96
CA SER A 244 -10.72 4.93 -5.26
C SER A 244 -11.12 6.31 -5.78
N ALA A 245 -12.38 6.49 -6.17
CA ALA A 245 -12.93 7.74 -6.69
C ALA A 245 -14.34 7.96 -6.11
N ARG A 246 -14.56 9.07 -5.38
CA ARG A 246 -15.87 9.57 -4.92
C ARG A 246 -16.95 8.48 -4.65
N GLY A 247 -16.67 7.57 -3.72
CA GLY A 247 -17.64 6.56 -3.26
C GLY A 247 -17.63 5.24 -4.04
N CYS A 248 -16.81 5.10 -5.09
CA CYS A 248 -16.60 3.85 -5.80
C CYS A 248 -15.11 3.58 -6.07
N HIS A 249 -14.81 2.38 -6.61
CA HIS A 249 -13.50 2.06 -7.17
C HIS A 249 -13.60 1.99 -8.68
N VAL A 250 -12.77 2.78 -9.33
CA VAL A 250 -12.69 2.88 -10.79
C VAL A 250 -11.46 2.09 -11.22
N GLY A 251 -11.63 1.12 -12.10
CA GLY A 251 -10.54 0.24 -12.47
C GLY A 251 -10.87 -0.70 -13.62
N THR A 252 -9.85 -1.37 -14.13
CA THR A 252 -9.98 -2.36 -15.21
C THR A 252 -9.27 -3.63 -14.77
N LEU A 253 -9.95 -4.77 -14.92
CA LEU A 253 -9.34 -6.09 -14.83
C LEU A 253 -8.98 -6.55 -16.24
N PHE A 254 -7.72 -6.91 -16.40
CA PHE A 254 -7.15 -7.44 -17.64
C PHE A 254 -6.82 -8.92 -17.47
N GLN A 255 -6.80 -9.63 -18.58
CA GLN A 255 -6.22 -10.97 -18.68
C GLN A 255 -5.27 -11.03 -19.88
N VAL A 256 -4.13 -11.70 -19.74
CA VAL A 256 -3.26 -11.99 -20.88
C VAL A 256 -3.98 -12.94 -21.81
N SER A 257 -4.12 -12.56 -23.08
CA SER A 257 -4.83 -13.35 -24.09
C SER A 257 -4.25 -14.75 -24.22
N ALA A 258 -5.06 -15.70 -24.71
CA ALA A 258 -4.63 -17.10 -24.88
C ALA A 258 -3.40 -17.25 -25.81
N ASN A 259 -3.21 -16.33 -26.77
CA ASN A 259 -2.04 -16.33 -27.66
C ASN A 259 -0.86 -15.51 -27.11
N GLY A 260 -0.99 -14.91 -25.92
CA GLY A 260 0.07 -14.14 -25.25
C GLY A 260 0.46 -12.82 -25.90
N ARG A 261 -0.31 -12.33 -26.89
CA ARG A 261 0.05 -11.15 -27.71
C ARG A 261 -0.55 -9.84 -27.23
N PHE A 262 -1.66 -9.87 -26.49
CA PHE A 262 -2.33 -8.67 -26.01
C PHE A 262 -3.02 -8.93 -24.66
N LEU A 263 -3.49 -7.85 -24.03
CA LEU A 263 -4.32 -7.90 -22.84
C LEU A 263 -5.79 -7.75 -23.24
N ASP A 264 -6.61 -8.68 -22.82
CA ASP A 264 -8.07 -8.60 -22.92
C ASP A 264 -8.63 -7.82 -21.73
N VAL A 265 -9.57 -6.92 -21.99
CA VAL A 265 -10.36 -6.29 -20.92
C VAL A 265 -11.44 -7.26 -20.49
N VAL A 266 -11.27 -7.86 -19.31
CA VAL A 266 -12.24 -8.79 -18.71
C VAL A 266 -13.40 -8.03 -18.10
N ASP A 267 -13.10 -6.93 -17.40
CA ASP A 267 -14.11 -6.17 -16.67
C ASP A 267 -13.69 -4.70 -16.47
N ARG A 268 -14.69 -3.82 -16.42
CA ARG A 268 -14.54 -2.39 -16.12
C ARG A 268 -15.37 -2.03 -14.90
N PHE A 269 -14.68 -1.62 -13.84
CA PHE A 269 -15.27 -1.11 -12.62
C PHE A 269 -15.51 0.38 -12.77
N CYS A 270 -16.77 0.80 -12.62
CA CYS A 270 -17.18 2.20 -12.68
C CYS A 270 -16.61 2.97 -13.89
N GLY A 271 -16.61 2.33 -15.06
CA GLY A 271 -16.17 2.94 -16.32
C GLY A 271 -14.73 2.63 -16.75
N GLY A 272 -13.95 1.90 -15.95
CA GLY A 272 -12.59 1.50 -16.32
C GLY A 272 -11.51 2.45 -15.82
N SER A 273 -10.27 1.95 -15.75
CA SER A 273 -9.10 2.73 -15.36
C SER A 273 -8.77 3.82 -16.39
N GLU A 274 -8.39 5.01 -15.92
CA GLU A 274 -7.96 6.11 -16.79
C GLU A 274 -6.67 5.82 -17.58
N VAL A 275 -5.93 4.81 -17.14
CA VAL A 275 -4.70 4.33 -17.78
C VAL A 275 -4.91 3.03 -18.56
N GLU A 276 -6.16 2.62 -18.79
CA GLU A 276 -6.50 1.40 -19.52
C GLU A 276 -5.84 1.35 -20.89
N TRP A 277 -5.94 2.43 -21.67
CA TRP A 277 -5.36 2.53 -23.00
C TRP A 277 -3.83 2.38 -22.99
N LEU A 278 -3.14 2.96 -22.00
CA LEU A 278 -1.70 2.79 -21.82
C LEU A 278 -1.34 1.33 -21.55
N MET A 279 -2.15 0.65 -20.75
CA MET A 279 -1.94 -0.76 -20.42
C MET A 279 -2.15 -1.65 -21.66
N LEU A 280 -3.18 -1.39 -22.45
CA LEU A 280 -3.45 -2.11 -23.70
C LEU A 280 -2.36 -1.91 -24.77
N GLU A 281 -1.68 -0.76 -24.76
CA GLU A 281 -0.54 -0.46 -25.63
C GLU A 281 0.79 -1.02 -25.13
N THR A 282 0.85 -1.53 -23.89
CA THR A 282 2.11 -2.00 -23.31
C THR A 282 2.56 -3.29 -23.99
N PRO A 283 3.78 -3.36 -24.54
CA PRO A 283 4.27 -4.57 -25.18
C PRO A 283 4.34 -5.75 -24.20
N LEU A 284 3.84 -6.89 -24.62
CA LEU A 284 3.97 -8.15 -23.90
C LEU A 284 5.29 -8.87 -24.25
N PRO A 285 5.85 -9.71 -23.36
CA PRO A 285 7.03 -10.51 -23.64
C PRO A 285 6.84 -11.39 -24.88
N GLU A 286 7.74 -11.25 -25.86
CA GLU A 286 7.66 -11.97 -27.14
C GLU A 286 7.62 -13.49 -26.98
N GLN A 287 8.26 -14.01 -25.93
CA GLN A 287 8.29 -15.43 -25.58
C GLN A 287 6.92 -16.03 -25.23
N TRP A 288 5.89 -15.20 -25.02
CA TRP A 288 4.52 -15.68 -24.80
C TRP A 288 3.72 -15.83 -26.09
N ALA A 289 4.21 -15.29 -27.20
CA ALA A 289 3.53 -15.41 -28.48
C ALA A 289 3.58 -16.87 -28.94
N ILE A 290 2.41 -17.53 -28.88
CA ILE A 290 2.17 -18.86 -29.44
C ILE A 290 1.65 -18.69 -30.89
#